data_AF-A0A8T9BEE3-F1
#
_entry.id   AF-A0A8T9BEE3-F1
#
_cell.length_a   1.000
_cell.length_b   1.000
_cell.length_c   1.000
_cell.angle_alpha   90.00
_cell.angle_beta   90.00
_cell.angle_gamma   90.00
#
_symmetry.space_group_name_H-M   'P 1'
#
loop_
_entity.id
_entity.type
_entity.pdbx_description
1 polymer ?
#
loop_
_entity_poly.entity_id
_entity_poly.type
_entity_poly.pdbx_seq_one_letter_code
_entity_poly.pdbx_strand_id
1 'polypeptide(L)'
;MDNPVGNEKVIKDLQRDLARKCRIHGAKIQEIWRSLDKGQRTQAVKAGAAEGMVLKHPSDRSMGDVFKSIPELNLRDITEPGSDYLLNILKHRATKLLSEQYIKGPDNGPGDHAVIVHNMRVKRSRDRSISSASQAGVARVSMKGKPELLTIENPRLHYMLRLCEPGVDASKAITWIKNLDDLHRSHPREREEMEESEFEYFGDLAVIVGFVQSLSSSLALPPMSLKKGQLYVSRSKELAMELDPLKSQLDLADFAIPIDNLTEPGMAAGALNALDQFIVNKTGTKMGFLYQDLIEKCVTDIQEYYQRQKTAAAQNTQPELPLATPSAETPEVRVEQRRQKHKTRPPHSSAYDIIPNPTTAESEKVEPLQIFKVEQDTAKTFSTLFSKSQSRGSITWMAFETAMADLKFSVIPKFGSVFMFCPPPDLAIQKSLTLHRPHKSQIEGHLLLIFASRLKRVYGWGEQSFEVA
;
A
#
# COMPACT_ATOMS: atom_id res chain seq x y z
N MET A 1 26.60 9.19 -1.05
CA MET A 1 25.81 9.96 -0.06
C MET A 1 26.49 11.31 0.05
N ASP A 2 25.90 12.34 -0.57
CA ASP A 2 26.44 13.70 -0.50
C ASP A 2 26.11 14.32 0.85
N ASN A 3 27.10 14.99 1.45
CA ASN A 3 27.04 15.55 2.79
C ASN A 3 25.96 16.65 2.88
N PRO A 4 24.80 16.42 3.54
CA PRO A 4 23.67 17.35 3.52
C PRO A 4 23.99 18.71 4.18
N VAL A 5 24.95 18.73 5.10
CA VAL A 5 25.39 19.94 5.82
C VAL A 5 26.17 20.90 4.90
N GLY A 6 26.84 20.37 3.85
CA GLY A 6 27.56 21.19 2.88
C GLY A 6 26.64 21.99 1.96
N ASN A 7 25.51 21.39 1.56
CA ASN A 7 24.60 21.97 0.58
C ASN A 7 23.80 23.15 1.13
N GLU A 8 23.41 23.12 2.41
CA GLU A 8 22.69 24.22 3.06
C GLU A 8 23.52 25.52 3.08
N LYS A 9 24.81 25.41 3.43
CA LYS A 9 25.72 26.56 3.47
C LYS A 9 25.87 27.18 2.09
N VAL A 10 26.05 26.36 1.06
CA VAL A 10 26.19 26.80 -0.33
C VAL A 10 24.95 27.57 -0.80
N ILE A 11 23.74 27.05 -0.55
CA ILE A 11 22.50 27.73 -0.96
C ILE A 11 22.35 29.08 -0.25
N LYS A 12 22.66 29.17 1.04
CA LYS A 12 22.64 30.43 1.80
C LYS A 12 23.67 31.43 1.27
N ASP A 13 24.87 30.96 0.90
CA ASP A 13 25.92 31.80 0.32
C ASP A 13 25.51 32.35 -1.06
N LEU A 14 24.94 31.50 -1.92
CA LEU A 14 24.43 31.89 -3.24
C LEU A 14 23.28 32.91 -3.14
N GLN A 15 22.34 32.70 -2.21
CA GLN A 15 21.25 33.66 -1.99
C GLN A 15 21.79 35.01 -1.50
N ARG A 16 22.76 35.02 -0.58
CA ARG A 16 23.40 36.25 -0.10
C ARG A 16 24.14 36.99 -1.23
N ASP A 17 24.83 36.26 -2.10
CA ASP A 17 25.49 36.84 -3.27
C ASP A 17 24.46 37.44 -4.26
N LEU A 18 23.38 36.72 -4.56
CA LEU A 18 22.30 37.22 -5.40
C LEU A 18 21.66 38.49 -4.82
N ALA A 19 21.35 38.49 -3.52
CA ALA A 19 20.82 39.66 -2.83
C ALA A 19 21.77 40.87 -2.89
N ARG A 20 23.07 40.64 -2.73
CA ARG A 20 24.10 41.68 -2.89
C ARG A 20 24.12 42.22 -4.32
N LYS A 21 24.17 41.35 -5.34
CA LYS A 21 24.19 41.74 -6.75
C LYS A 21 22.92 42.50 -7.16
N CYS A 22 21.75 42.08 -6.70
CA CYS A 22 20.49 42.79 -6.94
C CYS A 22 20.46 44.17 -6.28
N ARG A 23 21.06 44.35 -5.09
CA ARG A 23 21.16 45.69 -4.47
C ARG A 23 22.07 46.64 -5.24
N ILE A 24 23.21 46.15 -5.73
CA ILE A 24 24.20 46.99 -6.42
C ILE A 24 23.78 47.27 -7.87
N HIS A 25 23.31 46.25 -8.58
CA HIS A 25 23.11 46.30 -10.03
C HIS A 25 21.64 46.22 -10.46
N GLY A 26 20.70 45.96 -9.55
CA GLY A 26 19.31 45.63 -9.89
C GLY A 26 18.61 46.70 -10.73
N ALA A 27 18.77 47.99 -10.39
CA ALA A 27 18.19 49.09 -11.16
C ALA A 27 18.74 49.12 -12.59
N LYS A 28 20.05 48.94 -12.76
CA LYS A 28 20.69 48.94 -14.08
C LYS A 28 20.31 47.71 -14.91
N ILE A 29 20.19 46.54 -14.26
CA ILE A 29 19.73 45.30 -14.89
C ILE A 29 18.28 45.46 -15.40
N GLN A 30 17.40 46.10 -14.63
CA GLN A 30 16.02 46.35 -15.06
C GLN A 30 15.96 47.31 -16.27
N GLU A 31 16.73 48.40 -16.24
CA GLU A 31 16.83 49.36 -17.34
C GLU A 31 17.30 48.67 -18.62
N ILE A 32 18.41 47.93 -18.55
CA ILE A 32 18.96 47.19 -19.69
C ILE A 32 17.96 46.14 -20.17
N TRP A 33 17.43 45.30 -19.28
CA TRP A 33 16.53 44.21 -19.67
C TRP A 33 15.28 44.73 -20.41
N ARG A 34 14.73 45.87 -19.99
CA ARG A 34 13.58 46.50 -20.63
C ARG A 34 13.90 47.16 -21.97
N SER A 35 15.17 47.50 -22.24
CA SER A 35 15.59 48.02 -23.55
C SER A 35 15.86 46.93 -24.58
N LEU A 36 15.98 45.66 -24.17
CA LEU A 36 16.29 44.55 -25.08
C LEU A 36 15.05 44.01 -25.80
N ASP A 37 15.20 43.74 -27.10
CA ASP A 37 14.23 42.97 -27.89
C ASP A 37 14.28 41.46 -27.57
N LYS A 38 13.35 40.68 -28.15
CA LYS A 38 13.26 39.23 -27.93
C LYS A 38 14.54 38.47 -28.31
N GLY A 39 15.18 38.86 -29.41
CA GLY A 39 16.40 38.24 -29.90
C GLY A 39 17.59 38.51 -28.97
N GLN A 40 17.74 39.77 -28.55
CA GLN A 40 18.76 40.19 -27.60
C GLN A 40 18.57 39.53 -26.22
N ARG A 41 17.33 39.45 -25.72
CA ARG A 41 17.00 38.71 -24.49
C ARG A 41 17.37 37.24 -24.60
N THR A 42 17.08 36.61 -25.75
CA THR A 42 17.43 35.20 -26.00
C THR A 42 18.94 34.99 -25.95
N GLN A 43 19.73 35.86 -26.59
CA GLN A 43 21.18 35.78 -26.57
C GLN A 43 21.74 35.97 -25.15
N ALA A 44 21.24 36.95 -24.40
CA ALA A 44 21.66 37.20 -23.03
C ALA A 44 21.41 35.98 -22.11
N VAL A 45 20.24 35.36 -22.21
CA VAL A 45 19.89 34.18 -21.38
C VAL A 45 20.75 32.97 -21.73
N LYS A 46 20.99 32.72 -23.03
CA LYS A 46 21.88 31.63 -23.46
C LYS A 46 23.33 31.86 -23.05
N ALA A 47 23.83 33.09 -23.13
CA ALA A 47 25.19 33.42 -22.72
C ALA A 47 25.45 33.17 -21.23
N GLY A 48 24.40 33.23 -20.40
CA GLY A 48 24.48 32.92 -18.97
C GLY A 48 24.32 31.43 -18.61
N ALA A 49 24.01 30.57 -19.57
CA ALA A 49 23.78 29.14 -19.35
C ALA A 49 24.99 28.30 -19.82
N ALA A 50 25.28 27.21 -19.10
CA ALA A 50 26.28 26.25 -19.53
C ALA A 50 25.94 25.71 -20.92
N GLU A 51 26.88 25.81 -21.86
CA GLU A 51 26.72 25.40 -23.26
C GLU A 51 25.55 26.08 -24.00
N GLY A 52 25.00 27.19 -23.46
CA GLY A 52 23.83 27.86 -24.02
C GLY A 52 22.53 27.08 -23.90
N MET A 53 22.51 26.02 -23.07
CA MET A 53 21.38 25.12 -22.92
C MET A 53 20.35 25.69 -21.93
N VAL A 54 19.15 25.97 -22.46
CA VAL A 54 18.03 26.53 -21.69
C VAL A 54 16.74 25.87 -22.19
N LEU A 55 15.80 25.61 -21.27
CA LEU A 55 14.49 25.07 -21.63
C LEU A 55 13.80 25.98 -22.64
N LYS A 56 13.26 25.43 -23.73
CA LYS A 56 12.50 26.20 -24.72
C LYS A 56 11.19 26.74 -24.14
N HIS A 57 10.51 25.95 -23.32
CA HIS A 57 9.25 26.26 -22.63
C HIS A 57 9.12 25.42 -21.34
N PRO A 58 8.15 25.67 -20.43
CA PRO A 58 8.01 24.99 -19.12
C PRO A 58 7.84 23.45 -19.14
N SER A 59 7.71 22.87 -20.32
CA SER A 59 7.48 21.43 -20.55
C SER A 59 8.52 20.84 -21.50
N ASP A 60 9.58 21.57 -21.82
CA ASP A 60 10.66 21.11 -22.69
C ASP A 60 11.47 20.03 -21.97
N ARG A 61 11.71 18.90 -22.64
CA ARG A 61 12.41 17.73 -22.10
C ARG A 61 13.83 17.58 -22.61
N SER A 62 14.30 18.52 -23.44
CA SER A 62 15.63 18.47 -24.04
C SER A 62 16.78 18.45 -23.02
N MET A 63 16.52 18.87 -21.78
CA MET A 63 17.48 18.89 -20.67
C MET A 63 17.14 17.87 -19.57
N GLY A 64 16.55 16.73 -19.93
CA GLY A 64 16.21 15.67 -18.98
C GLY A 64 15.19 16.14 -17.94
N ASP A 65 15.49 15.97 -16.66
CA ASP A 65 14.57 16.23 -15.55
C ASP A 65 14.54 17.69 -15.05
N VAL A 66 15.35 18.58 -15.64
CA VAL A 66 15.46 19.99 -15.24
C VAL A 66 14.11 20.72 -15.24
N PHE A 67 13.25 20.46 -16.22
CA PHE A 67 11.89 21.02 -16.32
C PHE A 67 10.91 20.59 -15.21
N LYS A 68 11.29 19.61 -14.38
CA LYS A 68 10.52 19.22 -13.19
C LYS A 68 10.81 20.15 -12.02
N SER A 69 12.05 20.61 -11.92
CA SER A 69 12.57 21.36 -10.78
C SER A 69 12.54 22.87 -10.98
N ILE A 70 12.87 23.36 -12.18
CA ILE A 70 12.97 24.79 -12.52
C ILE A 70 12.28 25.13 -13.85
N PRO A 71 10.99 24.79 -14.04
CA PRO A 71 10.26 25.06 -15.28
C PRO A 71 10.18 26.55 -15.64
N GLU A 72 10.30 27.44 -14.65
CA GLU A 72 10.27 28.89 -14.82
C GLU A 72 11.50 29.43 -15.56
N LEU A 73 12.62 28.69 -15.59
CA LEU A 73 13.81 29.08 -16.34
C LEU A 73 13.73 28.61 -17.79
N ASN A 74 12.81 29.19 -18.56
CA ASN A 74 12.57 28.86 -19.96
C ASN A 74 12.59 30.08 -20.91
N LEU A 75 13.07 29.88 -22.14
CA LEU A 75 13.23 30.93 -23.13
C LEU A 75 11.91 31.60 -23.52
N ARG A 76 10.84 30.82 -23.72
CA ARG A 76 9.55 31.36 -24.16
C ARG A 76 9.04 32.44 -23.20
N ASP A 77 9.00 32.14 -21.91
CA ASP A 77 8.39 33.01 -20.93
C ASP A 77 9.35 34.15 -20.51
N ILE A 78 10.66 33.86 -20.40
CA ILE A 78 11.68 34.87 -20.05
C ILE A 78 11.83 35.94 -21.13
N THR A 79 11.86 35.53 -22.40
CA THR A 79 12.23 36.43 -23.51
C THR A 79 11.03 37.19 -24.09
N GLU A 80 9.84 36.98 -23.52
CA GLU A 80 8.62 37.62 -24.03
C GLU A 80 8.74 39.16 -23.96
N PRO A 81 8.55 39.88 -25.09
CA PRO A 81 8.66 41.33 -25.12
C PRO A 81 7.71 42.01 -24.14
N GLY A 82 8.17 43.06 -23.46
CA GLY A 82 7.37 43.79 -22.48
C GLY A 82 7.09 43.03 -21.17
N SER A 83 7.51 41.77 -21.06
CA SER A 83 7.39 40.98 -19.83
C SER A 83 8.53 41.26 -18.85
N ASP A 84 8.18 41.46 -17.59
CA ASP A 84 9.11 41.53 -16.45
C ASP A 84 9.31 40.16 -15.78
N TYR A 85 8.91 39.06 -16.43
CA TYR A 85 8.95 37.70 -15.85
C TYR A 85 10.30 37.32 -15.21
N LEU A 86 11.42 37.51 -15.92
CA LEU A 86 12.76 37.27 -15.35
C LEU A 86 13.08 38.20 -14.19
N LEU A 87 12.69 39.47 -14.27
CA LEU A 87 12.93 40.46 -13.22
C LEU A 87 12.14 40.13 -11.95
N ASN A 88 10.92 39.63 -12.09
CA ASN A 88 10.10 39.16 -10.97
C ASN A 88 10.72 37.94 -10.29
N ILE A 89 11.22 36.97 -11.06
CA ILE A 89 11.96 35.82 -10.52
C ILE A 89 13.20 36.30 -9.75
N LEU A 90 14.05 37.12 -10.37
CA LEU A 90 15.29 37.61 -9.73
C LEU A 90 14.99 38.41 -8.45
N LYS A 91 14.00 39.30 -8.49
CA LYS A 91 13.58 40.09 -7.32
C LYS A 91 13.08 39.20 -6.19
N HIS A 92 12.24 38.21 -6.50
CA HIS A 92 11.72 37.27 -5.52
C HIS A 92 12.85 36.45 -4.88
N ARG A 93 13.72 35.84 -5.70
CA ARG A 93 14.86 35.03 -5.26
C ARG A 93 15.88 35.83 -4.42
N ALA A 94 16.04 37.11 -4.71
CA ALA A 94 16.99 38.00 -4.03
C ALA A 94 16.46 38.60 -2.71
N THR A 95 15.14 38.72 -2.53
CA THR A 95 14.54 39.47 -1.40
C THR A 95 13.76 38.62 -0.41
N LYS A 96 13.27 37.44 -0.82
CA LYS A 96 12.51 36.54 0.06
C LYS A 96 13.41 35.52 0.75
N LEU A 97 13.09 35.15 1.99
CA LEU A 97 13.79 34.09 2.72
C LEU A 97 13.67 32.75 1.98
N LEU A 98 14.66 31.86 2.10
CA LEU A 98 14.60 30.54 1.42
C LEU A 98 13.34 29.74 1.80
N SER A 99 12.95 29.79 3.09
CA SER A 99 11.72 29.19 3.57
C SER A 99 10.46 29.81 2.95
N GLU A 100 10.49 31.12 2.68
CA GLU A 100 9.38 31.79 2.00
C GLU A 100 9.32 31.42 0.52
N GLN A 101 10.46 31.34 -0.18
CA GLN A 101 10.54 30.87 -1.58
C GLN A 101 10.02 29.44 -1.74
N TYR A 102 10.30 28.59 -0.74
CA TYR A 102 9.82 27.22 -0.69
C TYR A 102 8.29 27.12 -0.67
N ILE A 103 7.63 28.07 0.01
CA ILE A 103 6.17 28.08 0.24
C ILE A 103 5.44 28.93 -0.81
N LYS A 104 6.00 30.07 -1.22
CA LYS A 104 5.38 31.05 -2.13
C LYS A 104 6.34 31.45 -3.24
N GLY A 105 5.82 31.53 -4.46
CA GLY A 105 6.56 31.99 -5.63
C GLY A 105 6.38 33.48 -5.91
N PRO A 106 6.97 33.99 -7.01
CA PRO A 106 6.72 35.34 -7.52
C PRO A 106 5.22 35.60 -7.74
N ASP A 107 4.79 36.85 -7.53
CA ASP A 107 3.41 37.31 -7.80
C ASP A 107 2.29 36.49 -7.12
N ASN A 108 2.55 36.01 -5.89
CA ASN A 108 1.67 35.10 -5.12
C ASN A 108 1.43 33.73 -5.81
N GLY A 109 2.28 33.35 -6.75
CA GLY A 109 2.29 32.03 -7.36
C GLY A 109 2.73 30.91 -6.40
N PRO A 110 2.70 29.65 -6.87
CA PRO A 110 3.16 28.51 -6.09
C PRO A 110 4.66 28.61 -5.78
N GLY A 111 5.05 28.30 -4.54
CA GLY A 111 6.47 28.19 -4.16
C GLY A 111 7.14 26.92 -4.67
N ASP A 112 8.44 26.80 -4.43
CA ASP A 112 9.28 25.72 -4.97
C ASP A 112 8.73 24.34 -4.65
N HIS A 113 8.28 24.11 -3.41
CA HIS A 113 7.70 22.84 -3.00
C HIS A 113 6.48 22.46 -3.86
N ALA A 114 5.54 23.40 -4.01
CA ALA A 114 4.32 23.16 -4.76
C ALA A 114 4.60 22.91 -6.24
N VAL A 115 5.53 23.67 -6.84
CA VAL A 115 5.94 23.49 -8.24
C VAL A 115 6.63 22.14 -8.45
N ILE A 116 7.61 21.79 -7.61
CA ILE A 116 8.36 20.54 -7.70
C ILE A 116 7.42 19.36 -7.49
N VAL A 117 6.62 19.35 -6.43
CA VAL A 117 5.68 18.25 -6.14
C VAL A 117 4.63 18.12 -7.23
N HIS A 118 4.08 19.22 -7.72
CA HIS A 118 3.11 19.21 -8.82
C HIS A 118 3.73 18.61 -10.09
N ASN A 119 4.92 19.06 -10.49
CA ASN A 119 5.59 18.55 -11.68
C ASN A 119 6.04 17.11 -11.53
N MET A 120 6.55 16.73 -10.36
CA MET A 120 6.94 15.35 -10.06
C MET A 120 5.74 14.40 -10.08
N ARG A 121 4.56 14.85 -9.63
CA ARG A 121 3.31 14.08 -9.71
C ARG A 121 2.75 14.07 -11.13
N VAL A 122 2.37 15.22 -11.67
CA VAL A 122 1.65 15.35 -12.96
C VAL A 122 2.49 14.94 -14.16
N LYS A 123 3.80 15.25 -14.17
CA LYS A 123 4.67 14.91 -15.29
C LYS A 123 5.29 13.50 -15.17
N ARG A 124 5.25 12.84 -13.99
CA ARG A 124 5.32 11.36 -13.91
C ARG A 124 4.09 10.73 -14.58
N SER A 125 2.90 11.30 -14.36
CA SER A 125 1.64 10.75 -14.86
C SER A 125 1.43 10.91 -16.37
N ARG A 126 2.00 11.94 -17.02
CA ARG A 126 1.80 12.18 -18.46
C ARG A 126 2.63 11.27 -19.38
N ASP A 127 3.75 10.71 -18.93
CA ASP A 127 4.48 9.67 -19.68
C ASP A 127 3.92 8.26 -19.50
N ARG A 128 3.00 8.11 -18.55
CA ARG A 128 2.43 6.82 -18.16
C ARG A 128 0.96 7.06 -17.87
N SER A 129 0.16 7.35 -18.90
CA SER A 129 -1.28 7.56 -18.75
C SER A 129 -1.94 6.26 -18.29
N ILE A 130 -1.91 6.03 -16.98
CA ILE A 130 -2.85 5.20 -16.25
C ILE A 130 -4.12 6.04 -16.14
N SER A 131 -5.13 5.76 -16.98
CA SER A 131 -6.47 6.29 -16.70
C SER A 131 -7.14 5.35 -15.72
N SER A 132 -7.38 5.78 -14.48
CA SER A 132 -8.23 5.04 -13.54
C SER A 132 -9.69 5.41 -13.81
N ALA A 133 -10.43 4.51 -14.46
CA ALA A 133 -11.89 4.60 -14.41
C ALA A 133 -12.37 3.81 -13.20
N SER A 134 -13.05 4.46 -12.25
CA SER A 134 -13.66 3.76 -11.11
C SER A 134 -15.07 3.32 -11.49
N GLN A 135 -15.32 2.02 -11.50
CA GLN A 135 -16.68 1.48 -11.53
C GLN A 135 -16.89 0.70 -10.25
N ALA A 136 -17.83 1.15 -9.40
CA ALA A 136 -18.11 0.57 -8.08
C ALA A 136 -16.85 0.43 -7.19
N GLY A 137 -15.98 1.45 -7.17
CA GLY A 137 -14.78 1.47 -6.33
C GLY A 137 -13.59 0.67 -6.88
N VAL A 138 -13.72 -0.01 -8.03
CA VAL A 138 -12.61 -0.71 -8.68
C VAL A 138 -11.93 0.24 -9.66
N ALA A 139 -10.73 0.72 -9.31
CA ALA A 139 -9.91 1.51 -10.22
C ALA A 139 -9.39 0.62 -11.36
N ARG A 140 -9.86 0.86 -12.58
CA ARG A 140 -9.36 0.16 -13.77
C ARG A 140 -8.15 0.88 -14.30
N VAL A 141 -6.97 0.25 -14.24
CA VAL A 141 -5.74 0.75 -14.86
C VAL A 141 -5.81 0.47 -16.36
N SER A 142 -5.76 1.50 -17.21
CA SER A 142 -5.50 1.33 -18.65
C SER A 142 -4.07 1.77 -18.97
N MET A 143 -3.31 0.94 -19.67
CA MET A 143 -1.96 1.29 -20.12
C MET A 143 -2.03 1.85 -21.54
N LYS A 144 -1.56 3.09 -21.74
CA LYS A 144 -1.48 3.72 -23.07
C LYS A 144 -0.09 3.64 -23.72
N GLY A 145 0.90 3.07 -23.04
CA GLY A 145 2.29 2.95 -23.51
C GLY A 145 2.82 1.52 -23.40
N LYS A 146 3.96 1.26 -24.05
CA LYS A 146 4.66 -0.04 -24.05
C LYS A 146 5.48 -0.21 -22.76
N PRO A 147 5.12 -1.14 -21.84
CA PRO A 147 5.84 -1.33 -20.59
C PRO A 147 7.32 -1.67 -20.79
N GLU A 148 7.70 -2.23 -21.95
CA GLU A 148 9.06 -2.63 -22.31
C GLU A 148 10.07 -1.47 -22.21
N LEU A 149 9.62 -0.23 -22.47
CA LEU A 149 10.47 0.95 -22.37
C LEU A 149 10.97 1.21 -20.93
N LEU A 150 10.23 0.69 -19.94
CA LEU A 150 10.57 0.85 -18.52
C LEU A 150 11.56 -0.20 -18.01
N THR A 151 11.90 -1.21 -18.81
CA THR A 151 12.82 -2.29 -18.38
C THR A 151 14.16 -1.75 -17.89
N ILE A 152 14.63 -0.63 -18.45
CA ILE A 152 15.89 0.01 -18.07
C ILE A 152 15.63 1.20 -17.14
N GLU A 153 14.69 2.09 -17.48
CA GLU A 153 14.48 3.34 -16.73
C GLU A 153 13.81 3.16 -15.37
N ASN A 154 12.94 2.14 -15.25
CA ASN A 154 12.22 1.86 -14.01
C ASN A 154 11.77 0.38 -13.99
N PRO A 155 12.70 -0.56 -13.74
CA PRO A 155 12.40 -1.99 -13.79
C PRO A 155 11.33 -2.41 -12.78
N ARG A 156 11.25 -1.74 -11.62
CA ARG A 156 10.18 -1.95 -10.63
C ARG A 156 8.80 -1.68 -11.22
N LEU A 157 8.60 -0.49 -11.79
CA LEU A 157 7.32 -0.13 -12.39
C LEU A 157 7.02 -0.98 -13.63
N HIS A 158 8.04 -1.41 -14.39
CA HIS A 158 7.86 -2.35 -15.48
C HIS A 158 7.13 -3.62 -15.00
N TYR A 159 7.63 -4.29 -13.96
CA TYR A 159 7.00 -5.51 -13.45
C TYR A 159 5.64 -5.26 -12.81
N MET A 160 5.46 -4.14 -12.09
CA MET A 160 4.16 -3.77 -11.52
C MET A 160 3.10 -3.54 -12.61
N LEU A 161 3.45 -2.86 -13.70
CA LEU A 161 2.52 -2.63 -14.82
C LEU A 161 2.18 -3.93 -15.57
N ARG A 162 3.14 -4.86 -15.68
CA ARG A 162 2.88 -6.20 -16.24
C ARG A 162 1.82 -6.95 -15.46
N LEU A 163 1.72 -6.79 -14.14
CA LEU A 163 0.66 -7.40 -13.34
C LEU A 163 -0.73 -6.84 -13.65
N CYS A 164 -0.81 -5.63 -14.23
CA CYS A 164 -2.07 -5.00 -14.62
C CYS A 164 -2.45 -5.27 -16.09
N GLU A 165 -1.66 -6.05 -16.83
CA GLU A 165 -1.88 -6.29 -18.25
C GLU A 165 -3.14 -7.16 -18.49
N PRO A 166 -3.98 -6.83 -19.49
CA PRO A 166 -5.15 -7.64 -19.80
C PRO A 166 -4.78 -9.10 -20.08
N GLY A 167 -5.49 -10.04 -19.45
CA GLY A 167 -5.26 -11.47 -19.66
C GLY A 167 -4.13 -12.08 -18.81
N VAL A 168 -3.58 -11.32 -17.86
CA VAL A 168 -2.77 -11.87 -16.77
C VAL A 168 -3.69 -12.57 -15.77
N ASP A 169 -3.59 -13.89 -15.75
CA ASP A 169 -4.22 -14.76 -14.75
C ASP A 169 -3.25 -15.04 -13.60
N ALA A 170 -3.68 -15.81 -12.59
CA ALA A 170 -2.83 -16.15 -11.46
C ALA A 170 -1.52 -16.85 -11.88
N SER A 171 -1.59 -17.74 -12.89
CA SER A 171 -0.41 -18.46 -13.39
C SER A 171 0.64 -17.50 -13.97
N LYS A 172 0.20 -16.55 -14.81
CA LYS A 172 1.08 -15.52 -15.37
C LYS A 172 1.55 -14.51 -14.33
N ALA A 173 0.69 -14.16 -13.37
CA ALA A 173 1.03 -13.21 -12.31
C ALA A 173 2.19 -13.69 -11.45
N ILE A 174 2.29 -14.99 -11.16
CA ILE A 174 3.44 -15.58 -10.44
C ILE A 174 4.77 -15.29 -11.13
N THR A 175 4.82 -15.36 -12.46
CA THR A 175 6.07 -15.08 -13.19
C THR A 175 6.50 -13.63 -12.97
N TRP A 176 5.56 -12.68 -13.03
CA TRP A 176 5.87 -11.27 -12.80
C TRP A 176 6.22 -10.96 -11.34
N ILE A 177 5.55 -11.60 -10.38
CA ILE A 177 5.87 -11.51 -8.95
C ILE A 177 7.29 -12.03 -8.70
N LYS A 178 7.66 -13.17 -9.29
CA LYS A 178 9.02 -13.73 -9.19
C LYS A 178 10.06 -12.79 -9.77
N ASN A 179 9.81 -12.23 -10.96
CA ASN A 179 10.75 -11.29 -11.57
C ASN A 179 10.96 -10.04 -10.70
N LEU A 180 9.90 -9.52 -10.08
CA LEU A 180 10.01 -8.38 -9.16
C LEU A 180 10.75 -8.76 -7.87
N ASP A 181 10.52 -9.96 -7.35
CA ASP A 181 11.24 -10.50 -6.19
C ASP A 181 12.73 -10.69 -6.47
N ASP A 182 13.09 -11.19 -7.65
CA ASP A 182 14.48 -11.33 -8.11
C ASP A 182 15.15 -9.96 -8.31
N LEU A 183 14.40 -8.96 -8.79
CA LEU A 183 14.86 -7.58 -8.84
C LEU A 183 15.17 -7.06 -7.42
N HIS A 184 14.26 -7.24 -6.46
CA HIS A 184 14.45 -6.83 -5.08
C HIS A 184 15.61 -7.56 -4.38
N ARG A 185 15.82 -8.84 -4.68
CA ARG A 185 16.98 -9.61 -4.20
C ARG A 185 18.30 -9.07 -4.76
N SER A 186 18.32 -8.80 -6.06
CA SER A 186 19.54 -8.36 -6.76
C SER A 186 19.85 -6.88 -6.49
N HIS A 187 18.83 -6.07 -6.22
CA HIS A 187 18.92 -4.64 -5.99
C HIS A 187 18.09 -4.23 -4.77
N PRO A 188 18.61 -4.38 -3.54
CA PRO A 188 17.87 -4.07 -2.31
C PRO A 188 17.32 -2.64 -2.24
N ARG A 189 17.98 -1.67 -2.90
CA ARG A 189 17.50 -0.29 -2.99
C ARG A 189 16.15 -0.15 -3.69
N GLU A 190 15.87 -0.96 -4.72
CA GLU A 190 14.58 -0.95 -5.42
C GLU A 190 13.43 -1.32 -4.48
N ARG A 191 13.72 -2.22 -3.52
CA ARG A 191 12.79 -2.58 -2.45
C ARG A 191 12.65 -1.43 -1.45
N GLU A 192 13.75 -0.86 -0.96
CA GLU A 192 13.74 0.22 0.05
C GLU A 192 13.01 1.49 -0.42
N GLU A 193 13.05 1.80 -1.72
CA GLU A 193 12.35 2.93 -2.33
C GLU A 193 10.83 2.73 -2.51
N MET A 194 10.32 1.54 -2.23
CA MET A 194 8.90 1.24 -2.29
C MET A 194 8.21 1.74 -1.02
N GLU A 195 7.06 2.38 -1.15
CA GLU A 195 6.29 2.79 0.03
C GLU A 195 5.82 1.54 0.80
N GLU A 196 5.75 1.63 2.13
CA GLU A 196 5.39 0.50 2.99
C GLU A 196 4.03 -0.10 2.59
N SER A 197 3.05 0.77 2.33
CA SER A 197 1.71 0.36 1.89
C SER A 197 1.73 -0.31 0.50
N GLU A 198 2.54 0.17 -0.45
CA GLU A 198 2.68 -0.49 -1.75
C GLU A 198 3.21 -1.92 -1.58
N PHE A 199 4.21 -2.09 -0.70
CA PHE A 199 4.84 -3.39 -0.47
C PHE A 199 3.89 -4.36 0.23
N GLU A 200 3.08 -3.88 1.17
CA GLU A 200 2.02 -4.66 1.80
C GLU A 200 0.97 -5.14 0.79
N TYR A 201 0.44 -4.25 -0.05
CA TYR A 201 -0.52 -4.64 -1.08
C TYR A 201 0.06 -5.64 -2.09
N PHE A 202 1.33 -5.47 -2.46
CA PHE A 202 2.02 -6.44 -3.30
C PHE A 202 2.17 -7.80 -2.61
N GLY A 203 2.44 -7.80 -1.30
CA GLY A 203 2.48 -9.01 -0.48
C GLY A 203 1.16 -9.76 -0.45
N ASP A 204 0.06 -9.05 -0.24
CA ASP A 204 -1.29 -9.62 -0.27
C ASP A 204 -1.61 -10.21 -1.65
N LEU A 205 -1.26 -9.49 -2.73
CA LEU A 205 -1.39 -10.02 -4.09
C LEU A 205 -0.60 -11.32 -4.26
N ALA A 206 0.65 -11.38 -3.80
CA ALA A 206 1.48 -12.57 -3.90
C ALA A 206 0.87 -13.77 -3.14
N VAL A 207 0.33 -13.54 -1.95
CA VAL A 207 -0.37 -14.57 -1.16
C VAL A 207 -1.63 -15.07 -1.91
N ILE A 208 -2.45 -14.16 -2.43
CA ILE A 208 -3.66 -14.49 -3.18
C ILE A 208 -3.34 -15.31 -4.42
N VAL A 209 -2.36 -14.85 -5.22
CA VAL A 209 -1.94 -15.53 -6.44
C VAL A 209 -1.41 -16.93 -6.13
N GLY A 210 -0.65 -17.09 -5.04
CA GLY A 210 -0.12 -18.39 -4.60
C GLY A 210 -1.18 -19.35 -4.13
N PHE A 211 -2.18 -18.83 -3.42
CA PHE A 211 -3.36 -19.60 -3.05
C PHE A 211 -4.10 -20.10 -4.29
N VAL A 212 -4.39 -19.22 -5.26
CA VAL A 212 -5.08 -19.60 -6.50
C VAL A 212 -4.28 -20.63 -7.29
N GLN A 213 -2.96 -20.48 -7.39
CA GLN A 213 -2.11 -21.47 -8.06
C GLN A 213 -2.16 -22.83 -7.35
N SER A 214 -1.98 -22.84 -6.03
CA SER A 214 -2.03 -24.07 -5.23
C SER A 214 -3.39 -24.75 -5.38
N LEU A 215 -4.47 -23.99 -5.31
CA LEU A 215 -5.83 -24.50 -5.51
C LEU A 215 -6.01 -25.07 -6.93
N SER A 216 -5.56 -24.35 -7.95
CA SER A 216 -5.68 -24.78 -9.35
C SER A 216 -4.91 -26.07 -9.68
N SER A 217 -3.85 -26.37 -8.91
CA SER A 217 -3.11 -27.64 -9.03
C SER A 217 -3.88 -28.84 -8.48
N SER A 218 -4.81 -28.61 -7.55
CA SER A 218 -5.58 -29.65 -6.86
C SER A 218 -7.04 -29.74 -7.34
N LEU A 219 -7.54 -28.69 -7.96
CA LEU A 219 -8.92 -28.53 -8.38
C LEU A 219 -8.96 -27.86 -9.76
N ALA A 220 -9.69 -28.46 -10.72
CA ALA A 220 -10.02 -27.78 -11.95
C ALA A 220 -10.98 -26.62 -11.63
N LEU A 221 -10.43 -25.40 -11.63
CA LEU A 221 -11.19 -24.20 -11.34
C LEU A 221 -12.19 -23.89 -12.47
N PRO A 222 -13.37 -23.33 -12.14
CA PRO A 222 -14.31 -22.93 -13.18
C PRO A 222 -13.66 -21.89 -14.09
N PRO A 223 -13.89 -21.93 -15.42
CA PRO A 223 -13.33 -20.97 -16.36
C PRO A 223 -13.61 -19.53 -15.94
N MET A 224 -12.60 -18.66 -16.09
CA MET A 224 -12.72 -17.23 -15.84
C MET A 224 -13.69 -16.61 -16.86
N SER A 225 -14.98 -16.54 -16.51
CA SER A 225 -15.97 -15.81 -17.29
C SER A 225 -16.16 -14.43 -16.67
N LEU A 226 -16.29 -13.39 -17.51
CA LEU A 226 -16.66 -12.04 -17.06
C LEU A 226 -18.11 -11.95 -16.57
N LYS A 227 -18.92 -12.98 -16.84
CA LYS A 227 -20.36 -13.02 -16.50
C LYS A 227 -20.74 -14.15 -15.55
N LYS A 228 -19.95 -15.23 -15.45
CA LYS A 228 -20.26 -16.45 -14.68
C LYS A 228 -19.05 -16.87 -13.82
N GLY A 229 -19.26 -17.54 -12.69
CA GLY A 229 -18.18 -18.10 -11.86
C GLY A 229 -17.35 -17.09 -11.03
N GLN A 230 -17.62 -15.78 -11.10
CA GLN A 230 -16.94 -14.75 -10.30
C GLN A 230 -17.55 -14.58 -8.90
N LEU A 231 -17.75 -15.68 -8.16
CA LEU A 231 -18.51 -15.68 -6.90
C LEU A 231 -17.98 -14.66 -5.87
N TYR A 232 -16.66 -14.63 -5.67
CA TYR A 232 -16.03 -13.68 -4.75
C TYR A 232 -16.16 -12.23 -5.22
N VAL A 233 -15.84 -11.95 -6.48
CA VAL A 233 -15.88 -10.58 -7.03
C VAL A 233 -17.29 -10.03 -6.98
N SER A 234 -18.30 -10.79 -7.42
CA SER A 234 -19.70 -10.35 -7.38
C SER A 234 -20.16 -10.05 -5.95
N ARG A 235 -19.94 -10.97 -5.01
CA ARG A 235 -20.32 -10.76 -3.60
C ARG A 235 -19.56 -9.61 -2.95
N SER A 236 -18.28 -9.44 -3.27
CA SER A 236 -17.47 -8.34 -2.73
C SER A 236 -17.98 -6.98 -3.23
N LYS A 237 -18.41 -6.90 -4.50
CA LYS A 237 -19.05 -5.70 -5.06
C LYS A 237 -20.38 -5.43 -4.40
N GLU A 238 -21.23 -6.44 -4.21
CA GLU A 238 -22.50 -6.31 -3.49
C GLU A 238 -22.30 -5.78 -2.07
N LEU A 239 -21.34 -6.35 -1.32
CA LEU A 239 -21.01 -5.88 0.02
C LEU A 239 -20.44 -4.45 -0.01
N ALA A 240 -19.57 -4.12 -0.96
CA ALA A 240 -19.03 -2.78 -1.10
C ALA A 240 -20.15 -1.76 -1.39
N MET A 241 -21.11 -2.08 -2.26
CA MET A 241 -22.27 -1.24 -2.54
C MET A 241 -23.17 -1.07 -1.31
N GLU A 242 -23.27 -2.10 -0.46
CA GLU A 242 -24.02 -2.03 0.80
C GLU A 242 -23.36 -1.06 1.81
N LEU A 243 -22.03 -1.06 1.87
CA LEU A 243 -21.25 -0.28 2.83
C LEU A 243 -20.97 1.16 2.38
N ASP A 244 -20.89 1.42 1.07
CA ASP A 244 -20.49 2.73 0.53
C ASP A 244 -21.36 3.89 1.03
N PRO A 245 -22.71 3.78 1.07
CA PRO A 245 -23.56 4.86 1.58
C PRO A 245 -23.41 5.12 3.07
N LEU A 246 -22.82 4.18 3.83
CA LEU A 246 -22.61 4.32 5.27
C LEU A 246 -21.39 5.18 5.60
N LYS A 247 -20.44 5.32 4.67
CA LYS A 247 -19.20 6.09 4.89
C LYS A 247 -19.46 7.56 5.20
N SER A 248 -20.46 8.16 4.56
CA SER A 248 -20.85 9.56 4.80
C SER A 248 -21.70 9.77 6.06
N GLN A 249 -22.22 8.68 6.64
CA GLN A 249 -23.05 8.71 7.86
C GLN A 249 -22.24 8.45 9.13
N LEU A 250 -21.04 7.89 9.01
CA LEU A 250 -20.17 7.60 10.13
C LEU A 250 -19.51 8.90 10.63
N ASP A 251 -19.76 9.22 11.89
CA ASP A 251 -19.09 10.32 12.59
C ASP A 251 -18.14 9.76 13.64
N LEU A 252 -16.87 10.14 13.54
CA LEU A 252 -15.80 9.81 14.49
C LEU A 252 -15.07 11.08 14.97
N ALA A 253 -15.67 12.26 14.79
CA ALA A 253 -15.05 13.54 15.09
C ALA A 253 -14.57 13.62 16.55
N ASP A 254 -15.39 13.14 17.49
CA ASP A 254 -15.07 13.11 18.93
C ASP A 254 -13.78 12.34 19.25
N PHE A 255 -13.36 11.42 18.39
CA PHE A 255 -12.17 10.59 18.59
C PHE A 255 -10.99 11.01 17.72
N ALA A 256 -11.26 11.47 16.50
CA ALA A 256 -10.25 11.61 15.43
C ALA A 256 -10.01 13.05 14.96
N ILE A 257 -10.60 14.07 15.60
CA ILE A 257 -10.37 15.47 15.23
C ILE A 257 -9.79 16.27 16.42
N PRO A 258 -8.53 16.77 16.32
CA PRO A 258 -7.55 16.52 15.25
C PRO A 258 -7.13 15.04 15.18
N ILE A 259 -6.55 14.60 14.06
CA ILE A 259 -6.21 13.17 13.84
C ILE A 259 -5.25 12.63 14.91
N ASP A 260 -4.42 13.52 15.47
CA ASP A 260 -3.49 13.19 16.55
C ASP A 260 -4.21 12.80 17.85
N ASN A 261 -5.48 13.15 18.04
CA ASN A 261 -6.28 12.69 19.18
C ASN A 261 -6.34 11.17 19.27
N LEU A 262 -6.24 10.44 18.15
CA LEU A 262 -6.20 8.97 18.16
C LEU A 262 -5.02 8.40 18.96
N THR A 263 -3.97 9.20 19.18
CA THR A 263 -2.80 8.80 19.98
C THR A 263 -3.02 8.89 21.48
N GLU A 264 -4.05 9.62 21.93
CA GLU A 264 -4.37 9.77 23.35
C GLU A 264 -4.96 8.47 23.92
N PRO A 265 -4.72 8.18 25.23
CA PRO A 265 -5.22 6.98 25.87
C PRO A 265 -6.72 6.77 25.68
N GLY A 266 -7.09 5.65 25.05
CA GLY A 266 -8.48 5.25 24.85
C GLY A 266 -9.16 5.83 23.60
N MET A 267 -8.58 6.82 22.92
CA MET A 267 -9.23 7.46 21.75
C MET A 267 -9.32 6.54 20.54
N ALA A 268 -8.22 5.85 20.17
CA ALA A 268 -8.26 4.86 19.10
C ALA A 268 -9.21 3.69 19.40
N ALA A 269 -9.23 3.21 20.66
CA ALA A 269 -10.15 2.14 21.07
C ALA A 269 -11.61 2.61 21.05
N GLY A 270 -11.87 3.85 21.48
CA GLY A 270 -13.17 4.50 21.41
C GLY A 270 -13.66 4.66 19.97
N ALA A 271 -12.79 5.12 19.06
CA ALA A 271 -13.10 5.25 17.64
C ALA A 271 -13.47 3.90 17.02
N LEU A 272 -12.70 2.84 17.30
CA LEU A 272 -12.99 1.49 16.81
C LEU A 272 -14.30 0.95 17.39
N ASN A 273 -14.58 1.16 18.67
CA ASN A 273 -15.85 0.74 19.28
C ASN A 273 -17.04 1.50 18.67
N ALA A 274 -16.91 2.82 18.46
CA ALA A 274 -17.94 3.63 17.80
C ALA A 274 -18.22 3.16 16.37
N LEU A 275 -17.17 2.85 15.61
CA LEU A 275 -17.27 2.23 14.28
C LEU A 275 -17.98 0.87 14.34
N ASP A 276 -17.57 -0.02 15.25
CA ASP A 276 -18.17 -1.34 15.42
C ASP A 276 -19.68 -1.22 15.74
N GLN A 277 -20.05 -0.37 16.69
CA GLN A 277 -21.45 -0.14 17.06
C GLN A 277 -22.26 0.41 15.88
N PHE A 278 -21.70 1.38 15.16
CA PHE A 278 -22.35 1.95 13.98
C PHE A 278 -22.60 0.88 12.91
N ILE A 279 -21.60 0.05 12.59
CA ILE A 279 -21.73 -1.02 11.60
C ILE A 279 -22.70 -2.11 12.06
N VAL A 280 -22.65 -2.52 13.33
CA VAL A 280 -23.59 -3.49 13.91
C VAL A 280 -25.02 -2.98 13.81
N ASN A 281 -25.26 -1.71 14.13
CA ASN A 281 -26.58 -1.11 14.05
C ASN A 281 -27.13 -1.09 12.63
N LYS A 282 -26.29 -0.74 11.64
CA LYS A 282 -26.68 -0.59 10.23
C LYS A 282 -26.76 -1.92 9.47
N THR A 283 -25.91 -2.89 9.79
CA THR A 283 -25.72 -4.12 8.99
C THR A 283 -26.09 -5.41 9.72
N GLY A 284 -26.31 -5.33 11.03
CA GLY A 284 -26.70 -6.45 11.89
C GLY A 284 -25.55 -7.24 12.51
N THR A 285 -24.30 -6.95 12.15
CA THR A 285 -23.09 -7.61 12.67
C THR A 285 -21.86 -6.71 12.48
N LYS A 286 -20.71 -7.11 13.03
CA LYS A 286 -19.45 -6.36 12.83
C LYS A 286 -18.94 -6.49 11.39
N MET A 287 -18.19 -5.47 10.95
CA MET A 287 -17.58 -5.43 9.61
C MET A 287 -16.74 -6.69 9.31
N GLY A 288 -15.92 -7.13 10.26
CA GLY A 288 -15.09 -8.33 10.12
C GLY A 288 -15.91 -9.59 9.81
N PHE A 289 -17.08 -9.74 10.42
CA PHE A 289 -17.98 -10.87 10.16
C PHE A 289 -18.65 -10.80 8.79
N LEU A 290 -18.89 -9.60 8.24
CA LEU A 290 -19.42 -9.45 6.88
C LEU A 290 -18.45 -10.03 5.85
N TYR A 291 -17.16 -9.67 5.95
CA TYR A 291 -16.13 -10.21 5.07
C TYR A 291 -15.86 -11.69 5.33
N GLN A 292 -15.85 -12.12 6.59
CA GLN A 292 -15.66 -13.53 6.93
C GLN A 292 -16.78 -14.41 6.37
N ASP A 293 -18.04 -14.04 6.57
CA ASP A 293 -19.19 -14.78 6.04
C ASP A 293 -19.16 -14.86 4.51
N LEU A 294 -18.76 -13.77 3.86
CA LEU A 294 -18.58 -13.73 2.41
C LEU A 294 -17.53 -14.75 1.96
N ILE A 295 -16.38 -14.80 2.63
CA ILE A 295 -15.30 -15.73 2.32
C ILE A 295 -15.73 -17.17 2.60
N GLU A 296 -16.34 -17.45 3.75
CA GLU A 296 -16.87 -18.77 4.11
C GLU A 296 -17.84 -19.27 3.05
N LYS A 297 -18.79 -18.45 2.61
CA LYS A 297 -19.73 -18.81 1.55
C LYS A 297 -19.02 -19.11 0.23
N CYS A 298 -17.99 -18.35 -0.14
CA CYS A 298 -17.21 -18.62 -1.34
C CYS A 298 -16.44 -19.95 -1.24
N VAL A 299 -15.88 -20.27 -0.07
CA VAL A 299 -15.20 -21.55 0.18
C VAL A 299 -16.18 -22.72 0.11
N THR A 300 -17.37 -22.60 0.72
CA THR A 300 -18.43 -23.61 0.62
C THR A 300 -18.82 -23.88 -0.83
N ASP A 301 -19.00 -22.84 -1.66
CA ASP A 301 -19.34 -23.04 -3.07
C ASP A 301 -18.23 -23.77 -3.85
N ILE A 302 -16.96 -23.47 -3.55
CA ILE A 302 -15.81 -24.17 -4.14
C ILE A 302 -15.83 -25.65 -3.75
N GLN A 303 -16.14 -25.95 -2.48
CA GLN A 303 -16.26 -27.33 -1.99
C GLN A 303 -17.43 -28.06 -2.66
N GLU A 304 -18.60 -27.44 -2.75
CA GLU A 304 -19.75 -28.00 -3.46
C GLU A 304 -19.44 -28.26 -4.94
N TYR A 305 -18.78 -27.30 -5.61
CA TYR A 305 -18.37 -27.48 -7.00
C TYR A 305 -17.42 -28.65 -7.18
N TYR A 306 -16.46 -28.82 -6.27
CA TYR A 306 -15.57 -29.98 -6.27
C TYR A 306 -16.33 -31.30 -6.11
N GLN A 307 -17.32 -31.36 -5.23
CA GLN A 307 -18.16 -32.55 -5.09
C GLN A 307 -18.98 -32.82 -6.36
N ARG A 308 -19.56 -31.80 -6.98
CA ARG A 308 -20.27 -31.93 -8.27
C ARG A 308 -19.35 -32.45 -9.37
N GLN A 309 -18.10 -31.98 -9.43
CA GLN A 309 -17.11 -32.50 -10.38
C GLN A 309 -16.82 -33.99 -10.17
N LYS A 310 -16.66 -34.43 -8.93
CA LYS A 310 -16.46 -35.86 -8.63
C LYS A 310 -17.64 -36.71 -9.09
N THR A 311 -18.87 -36.28 -8.80
CA THR A 311 -20.07 -36.99 -9.22
C THR A 311 -20.22 -37.02 -10.74
N ALA A 312 -19.99 -35.88 -11.41
CA ALA A 312 -20.08 -35.78 -12.86
C ALA A 312 -19.03 -36.65 -13.57
N ALA A 313 -17.81 -36.71 -13.04
CA ALA A 313 -16.76 -37.61 -13.53
C ALA A 313 -17.15 -39.09 -13.37
N ALA A 314 -17.77 -39.47 -12.24
CA ALA A 314 -18.29 -40.83 -12.05
C ALA A 314 -19.44 -41.17 -13.02
N GLN A 315 -20.17 -40.16 -13.49
CA GLN A 315 -21.34 -40.30 -14.38
C GLN A 315 -21.03 -39.94 -15.85
N ASN A 316 -19.76 -39.74 -16.24
CA ASN A 316 -19.36 -39.28 -17.59
C ASN A 316 -20.16 -38.08 -18.12
N THR A 317 -20.52 -37.14 -17.24
CA THR A 317 -21.30 -35.95 -17.57
C THR A 317 -20.45 -34.68 -17.34
N GLN A 318 -20.80 -33.57 -18.01
CA GLN A 318 -20.14 -32.29 -17.78
C GLN A 318 -20.58 -31.67 -16.42
N PRO A 319 -19.63 -31.16 -15.61
CA PRO A 319 -19.97 -30.49 -14.36
C PRO A 319 -20.63 -29.13 -14.62
N GLU A 320 -21.76 -28.89 -13.97
CA GLU A 320 -22.48 -27.62 -14.06
C GLU A 320 -21.69 -26.50 -13.35
N LEU A 321 -21.62 -25.33 -14.00
CA LEU A 321 -20.90 -24.16 -13.49
C LEU A 321 -21.63 -23.53 -12.30
N PRO A 322 -20.91 -23.15 -11.21
CA PRO A 322 -21.50 -22.39 -10.13
C PRO A 322 -21.99 -21.02 -10.65
N LEU A 323 -23.29 -20.78 -10.52
CA LEU A 323 -23.89 -19.47 -10.80
C LEU A 323 -23.99 -18.69 -9.49
N ALA A 324 -23.63 -17.40 -9.54
CA ALA A 324 -23.97 -16.49 -8.46
C ALA A 324 -25.48 -16.27 -8.51
N THR A 325 -26.22 -16.89 -7.59
CA THR A 325 -27.64 -16.58 -7.42
C THR A 325 -27.74 -15.19 -6.78
N PRO A 326 -28.41 -14.21 -7.41
CA PRO A 326 -28.68 -12.93 -6.76
C PRO A 326 -29.45 -13.19 -5.47
N SER A 327 -29.03 -12.58 -4.35
CA SER A 327 -29.83 -12.60 -3.13
C SER A 327 -31.13 -11.84 -3.41
N ALA A 328 -32.24 -12.58 -3.52
CA ALA A 328 -33.59 -12.03 -3.67
C ALA A 328 -34.13 -11.45 -2.34
N GLU A 329 -33.34 -11.50 -1.27
CA GLU A 329 -33.71 -11.04 0.05
C GLU A 329 -33.62 -9.52 0.14
N THR A 330 -34.62 -8.89 0.77
CA THR A 330 -34.56 -7.46 1.03
C THR A 330 -33.46 -7.13 2.04
N PRO A 331 -32.91 -5.89 2.02
CA PRO A 331 -31.89 -5.48 2.98
C PRO A 331 -32.28 -5.71 4.45
N GLU A 332 -33.54 -5.51 4.79
CA GLU A 332 -34.06 -5.65 6.17
C GLU A 332 -34.02 -7.10 6.64
N VAL A 333 -34.44 -8.04 5.78
CA VAL A 333 -34.39 -9.48 6.08
C VAL A 333 -32.94 -9.92 6.27
N ARG A 334 -32.04 -9.44 5.40
CA ARG A 334 -30.61 -9.76 5.49
C ARG A 334 -29.99 -9.27 6.80
N VAL A 335 -30.31 -8.04 7.22
CA VAL A 335 -29.83 -7.47 8.49
C VAL A 335 -30.34 -8.29 9.68
N GLU A 336 -31.62 -8.70 9.68
CA GLU A 336 -32.17 -9.48 10.77
C GLU A 336 -31.57 -10.89 10.85
N GLN A 337 -31.39 -11.56 9.71
CA GLN A 337 -30.67 -12.85 9.67
C GLN A 337 -29.24 -12.73 10.24
N ARG A 338 -28.52 -11.66 9.91
CA ARG A 338 -27.17 -11.41 10.44
C ARG A 338 -27.20 -11.18 11.94
N ARG A 339 -28.20 -10.45 12.47
CA ARG A 339 -28.37 -10.28 13.93
C ARG A 339 -28.60 -11.60 14.64
N GLN A 340 -29.46 -12.46 14.08
CA GLN A 340 -29.69 -13.79 14.65
C GLN A 340 -28.43 -14.66 14.60
N LYS A 341 -27.69 -14.64 13.48
CA LYS A 341 -26.40 -15.34 13.37
C LYS A 341 -25.36 -14.76 14.35
N HIS A 342 -25.34 -13.45 14.58
CA HIS A 342 -24.39 -12.83 15.51
C HIS A 342 -24.61 -13.31 16.96
N LYS A 343 -25.87 -13.49 17.39
CA LYS A 343 -26.21 -14.00 18.73
C LYS A 343 -25.70 -15.41 19.00
N THR A 344 -25.51 -16.23 17.96
CA THR A 344 -25.06 -17.63 18.10
C THR A 344 -23.57 -17.81 17.84
N ARG A 345 -22.81 -16.73 17.58
CA ARG A 345 -21.35 -16.82 17.34
C ARG A 345 -20.56 -16.92 18.65
N PRO A 346 -19.46 -17.70 18.67
CA PRO A 346 -18.50 -17.64 19.76
C PRO A 346 -17.86 -16.24 19.90
N PRO A 347 -17.52 -15.79 21.13
CA PRO A 347 -17.03 -14.44 21.40
C PRO A 347 -15.66 -14.09 20.78
N HIS A 348 -14.93 -15.08 20.26
CA HIS A 348 -13.57 -14.94 19.72
C HIS A 348 -13.48 -15.24 18.21
N SER A 349 -14.61 -15.18 17.49
CA SER A 349 -14.71 -15.84 16.17
C SER A 349 -14.22 -15.02 14.96
N SER A 350 -13.91 -13.72 15.07
CA SER A 350 -13.51 -12.95 13.87
C SER A 350 -12.01 -12.95 13.60
N ALA A 351 -11.64 -13.26 12.36
CA ALA A 351 -10.27 -13.15 11.86
C ALA A 351 -9.75 -11.70 11.77
N TYR A 352 -10.65 -10.73 11.90
CA TYR A 352 -10.40 -9.30 11.67
C TYR A 352 -10.47 -8.46 12.94
N ASP A 353 -10.69 -9.08 14.10
CA ASP A 353 -10.69 -8.36 15.38
C ASP A 353 -9.25 -7.94 15.71
N ILE A 354 -9.05 -6.62 15.78
CA ILE A 354 -7.76 -5.97 16.06
C ILE A 354 -7.65 -5.44 17.50
N ILE A 355 -8.76 -5.42 18.24
CA ILE A 355 -8.76 -5.08 19.66
C ILE A 355 -8.52 -6.36 20.47
N PRO A 356 -7.52 -6.38 21.37
CA PRO A 356 -7.41 -7.45 22.35
C PRO A 356 -8.68 -7.46 23.20
N ASN A 357 -9.46 -8.54 23.15
CA ASN A 357 -10.64 -8.66 24.01
C ASN A 357 -10.23 -8.44 25.48
N PRO A 358 -10.87 -7.51 26.21
CA PRO A 358 -10.72 -7.47 27.65
C PRO A 358 -11.20 -8.82 28.19
N THR A 359 -10.37 -9.43 29.02
CA THR A 359 -10.56 -10.75 29.61
C THR A 359 -12.01 -10.97 30.07
N THR A 360 -12.80 -11.74 29.31
CA THR A 360 -13.91 -12.47 29.92
C THR A 360 -13.27 -13.68 30.59
N ALA A 361 -13.13 -13.60 31.91
CA ALA A 361 -12.83 -14.75 32.75
C ALA A 361 -14.07 -15.66 32.80
N GLU A 362 -14.44 -16.26 31.68
CA GLU A 362 -15.46 -17.30 31.63
C GLU A 362 -14.86 -18.55 31.01
N SER A 363 -14.35 -19.40 31.91
CA SER A 363 -14.26 -20.86 31.83
C SER A 363 -14.45 -21.47 30.43
N GLU A 364 -13.48 -21.27 29.53
CA GLU A 364 -13.28 -22.21 28.43
C GLU A 364 -12.64 -23.46 29.05
N LYS A 365 -13.21 -24.65 28.78
CA LYS A 365 -12.55 -25.92 29.07
C LYS A 365 -11.23 -25.93 28.30
N VAL A 366 -10.15 -25.52 28.96
CA VAL A 366 -8.80 -25.47 28.42
C VAL A 366 -8.36 -26.92 28.15
N GLU A 367 -8.34 -27.32 26.88
CA GLU A 367 -7.48 -28.43 26.45
C GLU A 367 -6.06 -28.12 26.94
N PRO A 368 -5.31 -29.11 27.46
CA PRO A 368 -4.03 -28.86 28.10
C PRO A 368 -3.09 -28.11 27.14
N LEU A 369 -2.73 -26.88 27.52
CA LEU A 369 -1.80 -26.04 26.79
C LEU A 369 -0.48 -26.79 26.64
N GLN A 370 -0.11 -27.11 25.40
CA GLN A 370 1.23 -27.64 25.11
C GLN A 370 2.25 -26.53 25.41
N ILE A 371 3.06 -26.74 26.45
CA ILE A 371 4.14 -25.83 26.81
C ILE A 371 5.41 -26.28 26.07
N PHE A 372 5.95 -25.41 25.25
CA PHE A 372 7.19 -25.63 24.52
C PHE A 372 8.38 -25.12 25.36
N LYS A 373 9.33 -26.01 25.64
CA LYS A 373 10.64 -25.65 26.18
C LYS A 373 11.53 -25.19 25.03
N VAL A 374 11.94 -23.93 25.05
CA VAL A 374 12.63 -23.27 23.95
C VAL A 374 13.87 -22.51 24.44
N GLU A 375 14.76 -22.19 23.52
CA GLU A 375 15.91 -21.33 23.80
C GLU A 375 15.49 -19.91 24.19
N GLN A 376 16.38 -19.20 24.87
CA GLN A 376 16.10 -17.86 25.43
C GLN A 376 15.67 -16.84 24.35
N ASP A 377 16.32 -16.85 23.19
CA ASP A 377 16.01 -15.92 22.09
C ASP A 377 14.65 -16.23 21.44
N THR A 378 14.27 -17.51 21.39
CA THR A 378 12.97 -17.96 20.89
C THR A 378 11.85 -17.61 21.86
N ALA A 379 12.05 -17.80 23.17
CA ALA A 379 11.12 -17.33 24.20
C ALA A 379 10.93 -15.81 24.12
N LYS A 380 12.02 -15.03 23.97
CA LYS A 380 11.97 -13.57 23.84
C LYS A 380 11.19 -13.13 22.59
N THR A 381 11.39 -13.82 21.47
CA THR A 381 10.68 -13.57 20.22
C THR A 381 9.17 -13.72 20.40
N PHE A 382 8.72 -14.87 20.93
CA PHE A 382 7.29 -15.09 21.13
C PHE A 382 6.70 -14.23 22.26
N SER A 383 7.44 -13.97 23.34
CA SER A 383 7.01 -13.02 24.38
C SER A 383 6.78 -11.62 23.81
N THR A 384 7.69 -11.14 22.96
CA THR A 384 7.52 -9.84 22.27
C THR A 384 6.31 -9.86 21.34
N LEU A 385 6.07 -10.97 20.65
CA LEU A 385 4.97 -11.13 19.70
C LEU A 385 3.59 -11.13 20.39
N PHE A 386 3.46 -11.89 21.48
CA PHE A 386 2.21 -12.07 22.22
C PHE A 386 1.99 -11.04 23.33
N SER A 387 2.97 -10.18 23.63
CA SER A 387 2.87 -9.14 24.66
C SER A 387 1.63 -8.28 24.47
N LYS A 388 0.89 -8.07 25.55
CA LYS A 388 -0.26 -7.16 25.60
C LYS A 388 0.12 -5.71 25.92
N SER A 389 1.41 -5.39 25.96
CA SER A 389 1.90 -4.02 26.19
C SER A 389 1.42 -3.04 25.11
N GLN A 390 1.18 -1.78 25.50
CA GLN A 390 0.88 -0.68 24.58
C GLN A 390 2.09 -0.34 23.70
N SER A 391 3.30 -0.39 24.27
CA SER A 391 4.56 -0.31 23.53
C SER A 391 5.10 -1.71 23.33
N ARG A 392 4.86 -2.27 22.14
CA ARG A 392 5.47 -3.55 21.75
C ARG A 392 6.85 -3.30 21.14
N GLY A 393 7.74 -4.26 21.29
CA GLY A 393 9.05 -4.25 20.64
C GLY A 393 8.95 -4.44 19.13
N SER A 394 10.09 -4.66 18.48
CA SER A 394 10.18 -5.04 17.06
C SER A 394 10.88 -6.39 16.98
N ILE A 395 10.40 -7.27 16.09
CA ILE A 395 10.98 -8.59 15.88
C ILE A 395 11.54 -8.65 14.47
N THR A 396 12.84 -8.93 14.35
CA THR A 396 13.42 -9.12 13.01
C THR A 396 12.82 -10.37 12.37
N TRP A 397 12.61 -10.34 11.06
CA TRP A 397 12.09 -11.50 10.32
C TRP A 397 12.95 -12.75 10.55
N MET A 398 14.28 -12.57 10.60
CA MET A 398 15.23 -13.64 10.87
C MET A 398 15.06 -14.24 12.27
N ALA A 399 14.81 -13.42 13.30
CA ALA A 399 14.53 -13.91 14.64
C ALA A 399 13.23 -14.72 14.67
N PHE A 400 12.19 -14.27 13.96
CA PHE A 400 10.94 -15.02 13.83
C PHE A 400 11.12 -16.35 13.09
N GLU A 401 11.85 -16.38 11.97
CA GLU A 401 12.16 -17.63 11.26
C GLU A 401 12.96 -18.61 12.12
N THR A 402 13.97 -18.12 12.83
CA THR A 402 14.79 -18.92 13.74
C THR A 402 13.93 -19.50 14.86
N ALA A 403 13.07 -18.68 15.48
CA ALA A 403 12.15 -19.12 16.52
C ALA A 403 11.17 -20.21 16.04
N MET A 404 10.68 -20.11 14.80
CA MET A 404 9.84 -21.17 14.21
C MET A 404 10.67 -22.44 13.92
N ALA A 405 11.91 -22.30 13.44
CA ALA A 405 12.81 -23.42 13.16
C ALA A 405 13.25 -24.17 14.43
N ASP A 406 13.43 -23.46 15.55
CA ASP A 406 13.72 -24.05 16.86
C ASP A 406 12.61 -24.99 17.32
N LEU A 407 11.36 -24.60 17.04
CA LEU A 407 10.16 -25.42 17.19
C LEU A 407 10.01 -26.50 16.12
N LYS A 408 11.06 -26.76 15.34
CA LYS A 408 11.15 -27.77 14.27
C LYS A 408 10.22 -27.54 13.09
N PHE A 409 9.69 -26.33 12.92
CA PHE A 409 8.98 -26.00 11.69
C PHE A 409 9.94 -25.98 10.51
N SER A 410 9.50 -26.53 9.39
CA SER A 410 10.19 -26.32 8.11
C SER A 410 9.79 -24.97 7.54
N VAL A 411 10.76 -24.08 7.35
CA VAL A 411 10.58 -22.76 6.76
C VAL A 411 10.87 -22.83 5.26
N ILE A 412 9.82 -22.77 4.44
CA ILE A 412 9.91 -22.97 2.99
C ILE A 412 9.65 -21.62 2.29
N PRO A 413 10.67 -20.95 1.73
CA PRO A 413 10.45 -19.79 0.88
C PRO A 413 9.67 -20.22 -0.37
N LYS A 414 8.66 -19.44 -0.75
CA LYS A 414 7.85 -19.70 -1.94
C LYS A 414 8.31 -18.82 -3.09
N PHE A 415 7.57 -17.75 -3.36
CA PHE A 415 7.88 -16.77 -4.37
C PHE A 415 7.51 -15.40 -3.82
N GLY A 416 8.18 -14.35 -4.28
CA GLY A 416 8.06 -13.09 -3.57
C GLY A 416 8.68 -13.21 -2.17
N SER A 417 8.26 -12.30 -1.31
CA SER A 417 8.56 -12.35 0.12
C SER A 417 7.56 -13.24 0.89
N VAL A 418 6.99 -14.29 0.26
CA VAL A 418 6.04 -15.23 0.89
C VAL A 418 6.75 -16.48 1.39
N PHE A 419 6.49 -16.85 2.64
CA PHE A 419 7.07 -17.99 3.33
C PHE A 419 5.96 -18.92 3.85
N MET A 420 6.19 -20.22 3.72
CA MET A 420 5.32 -21.27 4.25
C MET A 420 6.03 -21.98 5.40
N PHE A 421 5.38 -22.01 6.55
CA PHE A 421 5.84 -22.67 7.77
C PHE A 421 5.07 -23.98 7.93
N CYS A 422 5.75 -25.11 7.78
CA CYS A 422 5.15 -26.43 7.94
C CYS A 422 5.43 -26.97 9.34
N PRO A 423 4.39 -27.41 10.08
CA PRO A 423 4.57 -27.94 11.43
C PRO A 423 5.33 -29.27 11.40
N PRO A 424 6.06 -29.61 12.48
CA PRO A 424 6.68 -30.91 12.60
C PRO A 424 5.63 -32.02 12.86
N PRO A 425 5.92 -33.29 12.56
CA PRO A 425 4.93 -34.39 12.62
C PRO A 425 4.35 -34.66 14.02
N ASP A 426 5.06 -34.27 15.06
CA ASP A 426 4.70 -34.46 16.48
C ASP A 426 3.79 -33.34 17.02
N LEU A 427 3.63 -32.23 16.29
CA LEU A 427 2.71 -31.17 16.69
C LEU A 427 1.26 -31.64 16.54
N ALA A 428 0.43 -31.38 17.56
CA ALA A 428 -0.99 -31.79 17.54
C ALA A 428 -1.76 -31.22 16.33
N ILE A 429 -1.42 -30.00 15.92
CA ILE A 429 -2.08 -29.31 14.82
C ILE A 429 -1.19 -29.33 13.57
N GLN A 430 -1.55 -30.20 12.61
CA GLN A 430 -0.86 -30.40 11.34
C GLN A 430 -1.27 -29.38 10.25
N LYS A 431 -1.44 -28.10 10.61
CA LYS A 431 -1.79 -27.02 9.67
C LYS A 431 -0.55 -26.19 9.34
N SER A 432 -0.29 -25.96 8.05
CA SER A 432 0.76 -25.04 7.61
C SER A 432 0.30 -23.58 7.70
N LEU A 433 1.24 -22.66 7.94
CA LEU A 433 0.99 -21.23 8.01
C LEU A 433 1.75 -20.50 6.89
N THR A 434 1.05 -19.67 6.11
CA THR A 434 1.66 -18.84 5.07
C THR A 434 1.69 -17.38 5.51
N LEU A 435 2.87 -16.77 5.52
CA LEU A 435 3.09 -15.39 5.93
C LEU A 435 3.90 -14.66 4.87
N HIS A 436 3.60 -13.37 4.72
CA HIS A 436 4.44 -12.47 3.93
C HIS A 436 5.45 -11.80 4.86
N ARG A 437 6.72 -11.84 4.47
CA ARG A 437 7.80 -11.13 5.14
C ARG A 437 7.60 -9.62 4.99
N PRO A 438 7.59 -8.85 6.09
CA PRO A 438 7.40 -7.41 6.04
C PRO A 438 8.44 -6.65 5.21
N HIS A 439 8.09 -5.43 4.78
CA HIS A 439 8.92 -4.59 3.90
C HIS A 439 10.33 -4.37 4.43
N LYS A 440 10.46 -3.89 5.67
CA LYS A 440 11.75 -3.67 6.34
C LYS A 440 12.33 -4.94 6.98
N SER A 441 11.73 -6.10 6.72
CA SER A 441 12.06 -7.36 7.41
C SER A 441 11.97 -7.24 8.94
N GLN A 442 11.03 -6.42 9.41
CA GLN A 442 10.69 -6.21 10.82
C GLN A 442 9.20 -6.45 11.01
N ILE A 443 8.84 -7.22 12.03
CA ILE A 443 7.47 -7.41 12.48
C ILE A 443 7.27 -6.45 13.65
N GLU A 444 6.60 -5.33 13.39
CA GLU A 444 6.42 -4.25 14.37
C GLU A 444 5.04 -3.59 14.24
N GLY A 445 4.69 -2.78 15.24
CA GLY A 445 3.42 -2.07 15.28
C GLY A 445 2.22 -3.03 15.13
N HIS A 446 1.34 -2.73 14.17
CA HIS A 446 0.12 -3.51 13.94
C HIS A 446 0.39 -4.92 13.37
N LEU A 447 1.55 -5.17 12.74
CA LEU A 447 1.90 -6.49 12.19
C LEU A 447 2.07 -7.54 13.29
N LEU A 448 2.55 -7.14 14.47
CA LEU A 448 2.63 -8.03 15.64
C LEU A 448 1.26 -8.58 16.03
N LEU A 449 0.22 -7.73 15.99
CA LEU A 449 -1.17 -8.14 16.25
C LEU A 449 -1.64 -9.16 15.22
N ILE A 450 -1.39 -8.90 13.93
CA ILE A 450 -1.78 -9.78 12.83
C ILE A 450 -1.12 -11.15 12.96
N PHE A 451 0.19 -11.18 13.23
CA PHE A 451 0.96 -12.41 13.36
C PHE A 451 0.54 -13.21 14.59
N ALA A 452 0.43 -12.56 15.75
CA ALA A 452 -0.04 -13.18 16.99
C ALA A 452 -1.44 -13.78 16.82
N SER A 453 -2.39 -13.02 16.24
CA SER A 453 -3.76 -13.51 15.99
C SER A 453 -3.80 -14.70 15.04
N ARG A 454 -2.93 -14.73 14.02
CA ARG A 454 -2.81 -15.89 13.11
C ARG A 454 -2.27 -17.12 13.83
N LEU A 455 -1.21 -16.99 14.61
CA LEU A 455 -0.63 -18.12 15.37
C LEU A 455 -1.60 -18.63 16.43
N LYS A 456 -2.27 -17.74 17.17
CA LYS A 456 -3.31 -18.10 18.13
C LYS A 456 -4.44 -18.87 17.46
N ARG A 457 -4.93 -18.41 16.31
CA ARG A 457 -6.02 -19.09 15.60
C ARG A 457 -5.62 -20.44 15.03
N VAL A 458 -4.40 -20.57 14.50
CA VAL A 458 -3.96 -21.81 13.85
C VAL A 458 -3.51 -22.84 14.87
N TYR A 459 -2.74 -22.44 15.88
CA TYR A 459 -2.08 -23.36 16.82
C TYR A 459 -2.54 -23.22 18.28
N GLY A 460 -3.44 -22.29 18.59
CA GLY A 460 -3.82 -22.00 19.98
C GLY A 460 -2.76 -21.26 20.80
N TRP A 461 -1.68 -20.81 20.15
CA TRP A 461 -0.52 -20.24 20.84
C TRP A 461 -0.79 -18.87 21.47
N GLY A 462 -0.12 -18.62 22.59
CA GLY A 462 -0.11 -17.35 23.28
C GLY A 462 1.14 -17.18 24.15
N GLU A 463 1.12 -16.18 25.02
CA GLU A 463 2.25 -15.84 25.90
C GLU A 463 2.68 -17.00 26.82
N GLN A 464 1.72 -17.83 27.25
CA GLN A 464 1.98 -18.99 28.13
C GLN A 464 2.37 -20.27 27.39
N SER A 465 2.48 -20.23 26.06
CA SER A 465 2.85 -21.42 25.29
C SER A 465 4.35 -21.72 25.32
N PHE A 466 5.20 -20.77 25.71
CA PHE A 466 6.66 -20.88 25.59
C PHE A 466 7.34 -20.59 26.92
N GLU A 467 8.22 -21.52 27.33
CA GLU A 467 9.05 -21.37 28.51
C GLU A 467 10.52 -21.61 28.14
N VAL A 468 11.43 -20.88 28.80
CA VAL A 468 12.87 -21.10 28.62
C VAL A 468 13.22 -22.50 29.15
N ALA A 469 13.96 -23.26 28.33
CA ALA A 469 14.41 -24.62 28.62
C ALA A 469 15.42 -24.69 29.78
#